data_AF-A0A0K0FHW4-F1
#
_entry.id   AF-A0A0K0FHW4-F1
#
_cell.length_a   1.000
_cell.length_b   1.000
_cell.length_c   1.000
_cell.angle_alpha   90.00
_cell.angle_beta   90.00
_cell.angle_gamma   90.00
#
_symmetry.space_group_name_H-M   'P 1'
#
loop_
_entity.id
_entity.type
_entity.pdbx_description
1 polymer ?
#
loop_
_entity_poly.entity_id
_entity_poly.type
_entity_poly.pdbx_seq_one_letter_code
_entity_poly.pdbx_strand_id
1 'polypeptide(L)'
;MKDKILKTIKSFSNITFIWKYETPEDNHGLGDLLNDERLTLFIANSGMGSTTEVAFSNVSALAISVFGDQKRNAKLLKSLEIGLAAEKGIL
;
A
#
# COMPACT_ATOMS: atom_id res chain seq x y z
N MET A 1 -12.28 11.99 -1.27
CA MET A 1 -11.32 10.89 -1.57
C MET A 1 -11.90 9.53 -1.23
N LYS A 2 -12.46 9.36 -0.01
CA LYS A 2 -13.19 8.15 0.43
C LYS A 2 -14.15 7.59 -0.62
N ASP A 3 -15.05 8.41 -1.17
CA ASP A 3 -16.05 7.92 -2.13
C ASP A 3 -15.44 7.41 -3.44
N LYS A 4 -14.32 8.00 -3.87
CA LYS A 4 -13.58 7.51 -5.05
C LYS A 4 -12.96 6.14 -4.77
N ILE A 5 -12.34 5.96 -3.61
CA ILE A 5 -11.78 4.66 -3.18
C ILE A 5 -12.89 3.61 -3.12
N LEU A 6 -14.03 3.93 -2.49
CA LEU A 6 -15.17 3.01 -2.41
C LEU A 6 -15.74 2.67 -3.79
N LYS A 7 -15.79 3.64 -4.71
CA LYS A 7 -16.23 3.40 -6.09
C LYS A 7 -15.25 2.48 -6.83
N THR A 8 -13.95 2.67 -6.67
CA THR A 8 -12.91 1.81 -7.24
C THR A 8 -13.00 0.39 -6.68
N ILE A 9 -13.10 0.22 -5.36
CA ILE A 9 -13.28 -1.10 -4.74
C ILE A 9 -14.51 -1.81 -5.33
N LYS A 10 -15.64 -1.09 -5.44
CA LYS A 10 -16.89 -1.64 -6.01
C LYS A 10 -16.78 -2.00 -7.49
N SER A 11 -15.88 -1.39 -8.26
CA SER A 11 -15.69 -1.75 -9.67
C SER A 11 -14.90 -3.05 -9.87
N PHE A 12 -14.25 -3.58 -8.83
CA PHE A 12 -13.51 -4.84 -8.84
C PHE A 12 -14.21 -5.90 -7.98
N SER A 13 -15.39 -6.35 -8.40
CA SER A 13 -16.21 -7.31 -7.62
C SER A 13 -15.56 -8.68 -7.42
N ASN A 14 -14.54 -9.01 -8.19
CA ASN A 14 -13.76 -10.25 -8.12
C ASN A 14 -12.52 -10.14 -7.21
N ILE A 15 -12.28 -9.00 -6.56
CA ILE A 15 -11.14 -8.77 -5.67
C ILE A 15 -11.65 -8.49 -4.26
N THR A 16 -11.04 -9.13 -3.27
CA THR A 16 -11.32 -8.83 -1.85
C THR A 16 -10.39 -7.70 -1.38
N PHE A 17 -10.97 -6.65 -0.82
CA PHE A 17 -10.20 -5.54 -0.25
C PHE A 17 -10.33 -5.54 1.27
N ILE A 18 -9.20 -5.43 1.95
CA ILE A 18 -9.12 -5.11 3.38
C ILE A 18 -8.63 -3.67 3.47
N TRP A 19 -9.44 -2.78 4.06
CA TRP A 19 -9.05 -1.40 4.30
C TRP A 19 -8.85 -1.18 5.78
N LYS A 20 -7.59 -1.03 6.19
CA LYS A 20 -7.24 -0.61 7.54
C LYS A 20 -7.55 0.88 7.70
N TYR A 21 -8.36 1.21 8.69
CA TYR A 21 -8.69 2.57 9.10
C TYR A 21 -8.19 2.76 10.53
N GLU A 22 -7.39 3.80 10.77
CA GLU A 22 -6.74 4.05 12.06
C GLU A 22 -7.10 5.42 12.61
N THR A 23 -7.16 5.53 13.92
CA THR A 23 -7.05 6.79 14.65
C THR A 23 -5.63 6.97 15.20
N PRO A 24 -5.21 8.20 15.59
CA PRO A 24 -3.86 8.44 16.10
C PRO A 24 -3.45 7.57 17.30
N GLU A 25 -4.42 7.00 18.01
CA GLU A 25 -4.21 6.15 19.18
C GLU A 25 -3.93 4.67 18.81
N ASP A 26 -4.21 4.27 17.57
CA ASP A 26 -3.97 2.91 17.09
C ASP A 26 -2.48 2.68 16.81
N ASN A 27 -1.91 1.62 17.39
CA ASN A 27 -0.48 1.26 17.27
C ASN A 27 -0.24 -0.15 16.71
N HIS A 28 -1.19 -0.69 15.94
CA HIS A 28 -1.07 -2.05 15.42
C HIS A 28 -0.34 -2.07 14.07
N GLY A 29 0.77 -2.81 13.99
CA GLY A 29 1.50 -3.03 12.73
C GLY A 29 0.71 -3.87 11.72
N LEU A 30 1.22 -3.98 10.49
CA LEU A 30 0.60 -4.79 9.41
C LEU A 30 1.31 -6.13 9.21
N GLY A 31 2.35 -6.43 10.00
CA GLY A 31 3.23 -7.59 9.83
C GLY A 31 2.50 -8.92 9.64
N ASP A 32 1.50 -9.23 10.47
CA ASP A 32 0.78 -10.51 10.35
C ASP A 32 -0.03 -10.61 9.05
N LEU A 33 -0.59 -9.49 8.57
CA LEU A 33 -1.37 -9.47 7.34
C LEU A 33 -0.48 -9.56 6.09
N LEU A 34 0.71 -8.95 6.14
CA LEU A 34 1.68 -9.00 5.04
C LEU A 34 2.33 -10.39 4.85
N ASN A 35 2.19 -11.27 5.84
CA ASN A 35 2.65 -12.65 5.77
C ASN A 35 1.53 -13.64 5.37
N ASP A 36 0.29 -13.18 5.18
CA ASP A 36 -0.82 -14.03 4.72
C ASP A 36 -0.69 -14.31 3.21
N GLU A 37 -0.65 -15.60 2.84
CA GLU A 37 -0.47 -16.04 1.45
C GLU A 37 -1.58 -15.57 0.49
N ARG A 38 -2.74 -15.18 1.01
CA ARG A 38 -3.87 -14.70 0.20
C ARG A 38 -3.72 -13.23 -0.16
N LEU A 39 -2.82 -12.50 0.50
CA LEU A 39 -2.57 -11.10 0.20
C LEU A 39 -1.66 -10.97 -1.02
N THR A 40 -2.20 -10.44 -2.12
CA THR A 40 -1.50 -10.35 -3.40
C THR A 40 -1.01 -8.94 -3.74
N LEU A 41 -1.60 -7.91 -3.12
CA LEU A 41 -1.26 -6.52 -3.36
C LEU A 41 -1.42 -5.70 -2.08
N PHE A 42 -0.41 -4.90 -1.77
CA PHE A 42 -0.45 -3.95 -0.66
C PHE A 42 -0.40 -2.49 -1.14
N ILE A 43 -1.46 -1.74 -0.89
CA ILE A 43 -1.55 -0.32 -1.29
C ILE A 43 -1.20 0.56 -0.08
N ALA A 44 -0.15 1.35 -0.19
CA ALA A 44 0.36 2.16 0.93
C ALA A 44 0.80 3.55 0.51
N ASN A 45 0.87 4.46 1.48
CA ASN A 45 1.44 5.80 1.28
C ASN A 45 2.97 5.81 1.15
N SER A 46 3.64 4.66 1.30
CA SER A 46 5.09 4.53 1.35
C SER A 46 5.76 5.26 2.51
N GLY A 47 5.11 5.32 3.67
CA GLY A 47 5.82 5.63 4.92
C GLY A 47 6.92 4.59 5.18
N MET A 48 7.99 5.00 5.88
CA MET A 48 9.17 4.16 6.11
C MET A 48 8.81 2.80 6.73
N GLY A 49 7.97 2.77 7.77
CA GLY A 49 7.53 1.51 8.41
C GLY A 49 6.88 0.54 7.42
N SER A 50 5.84 1.00 6.70
CA SER A 50 5.16 0.19 5.68
C SER A 50 6.09 -0.26 4.55
N THR A 51 7.06 0.58 4.17
CA THR A 51 8.03 0.25 3.11
C THR A 51 8.98 -0.84 3.57
N THR A 52 9.43 -0.77 4.83
CA THR A 52 10.27 -1.79 5.45
C THR A 52 9.51 -3.10 5.61
N GLU A 53 8.28 -3.09 6.14
CA GLU A 53 7.49 -4.32 6.30
C GLU A 53 7.28 -5.04 4.95
N VAL A 54 6.96 -4.30 3.90
CA VAL A 54 6.80 -4.86 2.54
C VAL A 54 8.10 -5.45 2.01
N ALA A 55 9.24 -4.78 2.23
CA ALA A 55 10.53 -5.22 1.72
C ALA A 55 10.98 -6.59 2.27
N PHE A 56 10.41 -7.01 3.40
CA PHE A 56 10.63 -8.33 4.01
C PHE A 56 9.45 -9.28 3.84
N SER A 57 8.44 -8.91 3.04
CA SER A 57 7.28 -9.75 2.70
C SER A 57 7.39 -10.28 1.27
N ASN A 58 6.51 -11.21 0.90
CA ASN A 58 6.38 -11.71 -0.47
C ASN A 58 5.29 -10.97 -1.28
N VAL A 59 4.83 -9.82 -0.78
CA VAL A 59 3.68 -9.08 -1.34
C VAL A 59 4.16 -7.90 -2.18
N SER A 60 3.64 -7.77 -3.40
CA SER A 60 3.91 -6.59 -4.23
C SER A 60 3.19 -5.36 -3.69
N ALA A 61 3.84 -4.19 -3.75
CA ALA A 61 3.26 -2.94 -3.27
C ALA A 61 2.88 -1.94 -4.37
N LEU A 62 1.77 -1.23 -4.16
CA LEU A 62 1.40 -0.04 -4.92
C LEU A 62 1.49 1.19 -4.01
N ALA A 63 2.47 2.03 -4.30
CA ALA A 63 2.79 3.23 -3.55
C ALA A 63 1.98 4.44 -4.03
N ILE A 64 1.15 5.01 -3.16
CA ILE A 64 0.43 6.28 -3.38
C ILE A 64 1.02 7.35 -2.44
N SER A 65 2.20 7.85 -2.79
CA SER A 65 2.93 8.81 -1.96
C SER A 65 2.23 10.17 -1.88
N VAL A 66 2.03 10.67 -0.67
CA VAL A 66 1.35 11.93 -0.40
C VAL A 66 2.37 13.07 -0.21
N PHE A 67 3.35 12.92 0.69
CA PHE A 67 4.31 13.99 1.00
C PHE A 67 5.62 13.47 1.61
N GLY A 68 6.63 14.34 1.69
CA GLY A 68 7.88 14.06 2.39
C GLY A 68 8.76 12.99 1.72
N ASP A 69 9.34 12.13 2.55
CA ASP A 69 10.22 11.03 2.18
C ASP A 69 9.50 9.91 1.42
N GLN A 70 8.15 9.88 1.48
CA GLN A 70 7.33 8.84 0.85
C GLN A 70 7.64 8.63 -0.63
N LYS A 71 7.92 9.71 -1.38
CA LYS A 71 8.29 9.61 -2.81
C LYS A 71 9.63 8.92 -3.02
N ARG A 72 10.59 9.12 -2.10
CA ARG A 72 11.89 8.44 -2.12
C ARG A 72 11.71 6.96 -1.79
N ASN A 73 10.88 6.65 -0.79
CA ASN A 73 10.58 5.28 -0.39
C ASN A 73 9.85 4.52 -1.52
N ALA A 74 8.91 5.16 -2.21
CA ALA A 74 8.25 4.58 -3.38
C ALA A 74 9.22 4.27 -4.52
N LYS A 75 10.25 5.10 -4.73
CA LYS A 75 11.33 4.79 -5.69
C LYS A 75 12.15 3.57 -5.26
N LEU A 76 12.38 3.37 -3.95
CA LEU A 76 13.06 2.17 -3.47
C LEU A 76 12.25 0.90 -3.77
N LEU A 77 10.93 0.92 -3.56
CA LEU A 77 10.06 -0.20 -3.93
C LEU A 77 10.18 -0.56 -5.42
N LYS A 78 10.22 0.46 -6.28
CA LYS A 78 10.42 0.27 -7.73
C LYS A 78 11.80 -0.27 -8.07
N SER A 79 12.85 0.27 -7.45
CA SER A 79 14.24 -0.16 -7.69
C SER A 79 14.53 -1.58 -7.20
N LEU A 80 13.81 -2.05 -6.18
CA LEU A 80 13.89 -3.41 -5.67
C LEU A 80 12.97 -4.39 -6.42
N GLU A 81 12.21 -3.92 -7.42
CA GLU A 81 11.25 -4.73 -8.19
C GLU A 81 10.13 -5.37 -7.34
N ILE A 82 9.86 -4.80 -6.17
CA ILE A 82 8.82 -5.27 -5.23
C ILE A 82 7.56 -4.40 -5.25
N GLY A 83 7.50 -3.41 -6.14
CA GLY A 83 6.32 -2.56 -6.25
C GLY A 83 6.40 -1.46 -7.30
N LEU A 84 5.30 -0.72 -7.44
CA LEU A 84 5.15 0.42 -8.34
C LEU A 84 4.73 1.67 -7.59
N ALA A 85 5.14 2.83 -8.09
CA ALA A 85 4.68 4.13 -7.61
C ALA A 85 3.56 4.66 -8.51
N ALA A 86 2.42 4.98 -7.92
CA ALA A 86 1.33 5.66 -8.60
C ALA A 86 1.72 7.12 -8.83
N GLU A 87 1.96 7.47 -10.09
CA GLU A 87 2.23 8.85 -10.50
C GLU A 87 0.95 9.52 -11.01
N LYS A 88 0.82 10.82 -10.79
CA LYS A 88 -0.37 11.62 -11.15
C LYS A 88 -0.67 11.62 -12.67
N GLY A 89 0.24 11.12 -13.51
CA GLY A 89 0.04 10.94 -14.95
C GLY A 89 -0.47 9.57 -15.39
N ILE A 90 -0.65 8.63 -14.45
CA ILE A 90 -1.14 7.25 -14.68
C ILE A 90 -2.63 7.11 -14.26
N LEU A 91 -3.25 8.19 -13.76
CA LEU A 91 -4.67 8.30 -13.39
C LEU A 91 -5.34 9.43 -14.15
#